data_AF-A0A7Z0QL81-F1
#
_entry.id   AF-A0A7Z0QL81-F1
#
_cell.length_a   1.000
_cell.length_b   1.000
_cell.length_c   1.000
_cell.angle_alpha   90.00
_cell.angle_beta   90.00
_cell.angle_gamma   90.00
#
_symmetry.space_group_name_H-M   'P 1'
#
loop_
_entity.id
_entity.type
_entity.pdbx_description
1 polymer ?
#
loop_
_entity_poly.entity_id
_entity_poly.type
_entity_poly.pdbx_seq_one_letter_code
_entity_poly.pdbx_strand_id
1 'polypeptide(L)'
;MSEMETSTVEAPRDSLGQFAGGEEKFGLQGVEADQGYTHVKTPAAPPAADSAEAVYEGYKRKRGDTDGQIVTRELIYADTGEKVEPNLAITPEQAHDALTQSVSFERAGRELLGIEQTRDQIDRARAEKINGDPKLAEHYGVELDADKAPAPEVAAEEPYVEPADGQLHPEVEKALKHPQVRQAIAEEFTKAEQVTKAYSDGLENARLHTLATLGEVVPHLLGLEPAQFEQGMELLAQVDPPAFQKAMSILARTHTIVQAQQQAAQQQASIERQQIETWAKAEDARLKTMGIEITNQVAEEVADYAKSLGLDRETLGKAMIDHPILRSAEVQAMMVTAAKSHAMKKAPAKAIPRPVPSVQRPGVARTAGDRDMSEIVALRQRATATGDAEDVFKLYTARKARR
;
A
#
# COMPACT_ATOMS: atom_id res chain seq x y z
N MET A 1 -34.36 48.96 -54.32
CA MET A 1 -33.35 48.23 -55.13
C MET A 1 -32.05 48.98 -54.94
N SER A 2 -31.19 48.48 -54.03
CA SER A 2 -29.83 48.98 -53.85
C SER A 2 -28.90 47.90 -54.37
N GLU A 3 -28.16 48.24 -55.40
CA GLU A 3 -27.18 47.39 -56.06
C GLU A 3 -25.96 47.22 -55.14
N MET A 4 -25.55 45.96 -54.94
CA MET A 4 -24.31 45.60 -54.26
C MET A 4 -23.14 45.85 -55.20
N GLU A 5 -22.27 46.80 -54.87
CA GLU A 5 -20.96 46.93 -55.49
C GLU A 5 -20.05 45.77 -55.00
N THR A 6 -19.78 44.80 -55.86
CA THR A 6 -18.74 43.80 -55.63
C THR A 6 -17.38 44.42 -55.97
N SER A 7 -16.65 44.83 -54.94
CA SER A 7 -15.24 45.23 -55.02
C SER A 7 -14.37 44.00 -55.33
N THR A 8 -14.05 43.78 -56.61
CA THR A 8 -13.01 42.83 -57.05
C THR A 8 -11.63 43.45 -56.79
N VAL A 9 -10.95 43.00 -55.73
CA VAL A 9 -9.54 43.33 -55.51
C VAL A 9 -8.70 42.45 -56.44
N GLU A 10 -8.08 43.06 -57.43
CA GLU A 10 -7.25 42.39 -58.43
C GLU A 10 -5.88 42.02 -57.81
N ALA A 11 -5.54 40.73 -57.78
CA ALA A 11 -4.30 40.24 -57.18
C ALA A 11 -3.05 40.67 -57.98
N PRO A 12 -1.91 40.98 -57.31
CA PRO A 12 -0.69 41.41 -57.97
C PRO A 12 -0.08 40.28 -58.82
N ARG A 13 0.17 40.57 -60.10
CA ARG A 13 0.85 39.69 -61.05
C ARG A 13 2.32 40.12 -61.20
N ASP A 14 3.20 39.19 -61.52
CA ASP A 14 4.59 39.52 -61.84
C ASP A 14 4.71 40.21 -63.22
N SER A 15 5.90 40.68 -63.55
CA SER A 15 6.20 41.38 -64.81
C SER A 15 6.08 40.49 -66.07
N LEU A 16 5.75 39.20 -65.91
CA LEU A 16 5.47 38.25 -66.99
C LEU A 16 3.98 37.83 -67.02
N GLY A 17 3.14 38.44 -66.19
CA GLY A 17 1.70 38.18 -66.14
C GLY A 17 1.33 36.85 -65.51
N GLN A 18 2.27 36.18 -64.84
CA GLN A 18 2.04 34.97 -64.07
C GLN A 18 1.66 35.35 -62.63
N PHE A 19 0.80 34.53 -62.02
CA PHE A 19 0.54 34.63 -60.58
C PHE A 19 1.84 34.28 -59.87
N ALA A 20 2.37 35.22 -59.08
CA ALA A 20 3.58 34.98 -58.31
C ALA A 20 3.32 33.79 -57.37
N GLY A 21 4.11 32.72 -57.51
CA GLY A 21 3.92 31.45 -56.80
C GLY A 21 4.18 31.52 -55.30
N GLY A 22 3.31 32.20 -54.56
CA GLY A 22 3.00 31.88 -53.19
C GLY A 22 1.74 31.00 -53.22
N GLU A 23 1.82 29.77 -52.73
CA GLU A 23 0.65 28.91 -52.58
C GLU A 23 -0.47 29.69 -51.88
N GLU A 24 -1.58 29.96 -52.58
CA GLU A 24 -2.79 30.48 -51.94
C GLU A 24 -3.23 29.43 -50.91
N LYS A 25 -3.11 29.78 -49.63
CA LYS A 25 -3.55 28.92 -48.53
C LYS A 25 -5.07 28.99 -48.49
N PHE A 26 -5.75 27.90 -48.84
CA PHE A 26 -7.21 27.80 -48.79
C PHE A 26 -7.69 27.11 -47.50
N GLY A 27 -8.93 27.36 -47.08
CA GLY A 27 -9.53 26.74 -45.89
C GLY A 27 -9.07 27.37 -44.57
N LEU A 28 -9.04 26.58 -43.48
CA LEU A 28 -8.66 27.06 -42.14
C LEU A 28 -7.29 27.76 -42.14
N GLN A 29 -6.33 27.24 -42.94
CA GLN A 29 -4.99 27.79 -43.07
C GLN A 29 -4.94 29.18 -43.73
N GLY A 30 -5.89 29.48 -44.62
CA GLY A 30 -6.04 30.80 -45.24
C GLY A 30 -6.61 31.82 -44.27
N VAL A 31 -7.65 31.43 -43.52
CA VAL A 31 -8.28 32.26 -42.48
C VAL A 31 -7.28 32.60 -41.37
N GLU A 32 -6.46 31.64 -40.96
CA GLU A 32 -5.40 31.83 -39.97
C GLU A 32 -4.29 32.75 -40.50
N ALA A 33 -3.90 32.60 -41.77
CA ALA A 33 -2.90 33.47 -42.40
C ALA A 33 -3.39 34.93 -42.53
N ASP A 34 -4.66 35.14 -42.88
CA ASP A 34 -5.28 36.48 -42.96
C ASP A 34 -5.39 37.16 -41.58
N GLN A 35 -5.48 36.36 -40.51
CA GLN A 35 -5.46 36.84 -39.13
C GLN A 35 -4.03 37.03 -38.57
N GLY A 36 -3.01 36.83 -39.40
CA GLY A 36 -1.61 37.02 -39.03
C GLY A 36 -1.00 35.84 -38.28
N TYR A 37 -1.63 34.67 -38.26
CA TYR A 37 -1.05 33.45 -37.70
C TYR A 37 -0.06 32.81 -38.68
N THR A 38 1.08 32.39 -38.16
CA THR A 38 2.07 31.61 -38.91
C THR A 38 1.84 30.13 -38.68
N HIS A 39 2.21 29.31 -39.67
CA HIS A 39 2.05 27.86 -39.62
C HIS A 39 3.40 27.21 -39.40
N VAL A 40 3.42 26.08 -38.68
CA VAL A 40 4.64 25.32 -38.38
C VAL A 40 5.33 24.95 -39.71
N LYS A 41 6.55 25.43 -39.93
CA LYS A 41 7.40 24.89 -40.99
C LYS A 41 7.62 23.42 -40.67
N THR A 42 7.41 22.53 -41.65
CA THR A 42 7.58 21.08 -41.56
C THR A 42 8.69 20.73 -40.55
N PRO A 43 8.41 19.93 -39.51
CA PRO A 43 9.36 19.74 -38.42
C PRO A 43 10.67 19.24 -39.00
N ALA A 44 11.73 20.03 -38.81
CA ALA A 44 13.09 19.56 -39.06
C ALA A 44 13.33 18.36 -38.12
N ALA A 45 14.11 17.38 -38.61
CA ALA A 45 14.54 16.26 -37.78
C ALA A 45 15.13 16.80 -36.46
N PRO A 46 14.84 16.14 -35.31
CA PRO A 46 15.30 16.62 -34.02
C PRO A 46 16.82 16.84 -34.06
N PRO A 47 17.34 17.96 -33.52
CA PRO A 47 18.77 18.19 -33.53
C PRO A 47 19.44 17.08 -32.74
N ALA A 48 20.56 16.60 -33.26
CA ALA A 48 21.43 15.75 -32.49
C ALA A 48 22.09 16.59 -31.38
N ALA A 49 21.88 16.17 -30.15
CA ALA A 49 22.61 16.57 -28.95
C ALA A 49 22.29 17.95 -28.34
N ASP A 50 21.13 18.04 -27.67
CA ASP A 50 21.14 18.66 -26.34
C ASP A 50 21.41 17.55 -25.32
N SER A 51 22.54 17.61 -24.62
CA SER A 51 22.83 16.64 -23.56
C SER A 51 21.78 16.79 -22.45
N ALA A 52 21.42 15.68 -21.81
CA ALA A 52 20.48 15.67 -20.68
C ALA A 52 20.86 16.69 -19.58
N GLU A 53 22.14 17.04 -19.48
CA GLU A 53 22.69 18.06 -18.57
C GLU A 53 22.26 19.50 -18.91
N ALA A 54 22.10 19.87 -20.18
CA ALA A 54 21.62 21.20 -20.55
C ALA A 54 20.15 21.40 -20.14
N VAL A 55 19.35 20.34 -20.27
CA VAL A 55 17.94 20.30 -19.83
C VAL A 55 17.83 20.33 -18.30
N TYR A 56 18.76 19.65 -17.61
CA TYR A 56 18.87 19.61 -16.15
C TYR A 56 19.13 21.00 -15.52
N GLU A 57 20.06 21.78 -16.08
CA GLU A 57 20.33 23.14 -15.60
C GLU A 57 19.16 24.11 -15.87
N GLY A 58 18.43 23.91 -16.97
CA GLY A 58 17.18 24.63 -17.23
C GLY A 58 16.08 24.34 -16.18
N TYR A 59 16.03 23.10 -15.68
CA TYR A 59 15.05 22.67 -14.69
C TYR A 59 15.34 23.22 -13.28
N LYS A 60 16.62 23.26 -12.86
CA LYS A 60 17.04 23.91 -11.60
C LYS A 60 16.61 25.38 -11.52
N ARG A 61 16.70 26.10 -12.65
CA ARG A 61 16.40 27.53 -12.73
C ARG A 61 14.90 27.84 -12.65
N LYS A 62 14.02 26.91 -13.05
CA LYS A 62 12.56 27.08 -13.05
C LYS A 62 11.89 26.71 -11.73
N ARG A 63 12.60 26.06 -10.80
CA ARG A 63 12.05 25.61 -9.51
C ARG A 63 12.21 26.62 -8.37
N GLY A 64 12.36 27.90 -8.68
CA GLY A 64 12.17 28.95 -7.69
C GLY A 64 10.70 28.95 -7.26
N ASP A 65 10.43 28.44 -6.05
CA ASP A 65 9.19 28.47 -5.27
C ASP A 65 7.88 28.45 -6.07
N THR A 66 7.17 27.32 -6.12
CA THR A 66 5.69 27.37 -6.16
C THR A 66 5.01 26.01 -5.97
N ASP A 67 4.34 25.87 -4.83
CA ASP A 67 3.30 24.89 -4.57
C ASP A 67 2.03 25.18 -5.42
N GLY A 68 1.52 24.17 -6.12
CA GLY A 68 0.10 24.08 -6.52
C GLY A 68 -0.42 25.00 -7.64
N GLN A 69 0.41 25.70 -8.42
CA GLN A 69 -0.07 26.50 -9.55
C GLN A 69 -0.22 25.71 -10.86
N ILE A 70 -1.13 26.15 -11.73
CA ILE A 70 -1.29 25.65 -13.10
C ILE A 70 0.05 25.82 -13.83
N VAL A 71 0.70 24.70 -14.16
CA VAL A 71 1.96 24.70 -14.89
C VAL A 71 1.68 25.10 -16.34
N THR A 72 1.87 26.39 -16.63
CA THR A 72 1.82 26.90 -17.99
C THR A 72 3.11 26.49 -18.70
N ARG A 73 3.00 25.64 -19.72
CA ARG A 73 4.14 25.15 -20.50
C ARG A 73 4.28 25.97 -21.76
N GLU A 74 5.41 26.66 -21.87
CA GLU A 74 5.78 27.37 -23.09
C GLU A 74 6.28 26.37 -24.14
N LEU A 75 5.77 26.45 -25.36
CA LEU A 75 6.26 25.68 -26.50
C LEU A 75 7.59 26.25 -26.97
N ILE A 76 8.53 25.36 -27.25
CA ILE A 76 9.89 25.70 -27.67
C ILE A 76 10.20 24.89 -28.93
N TYR A 77 10.84 25.52 -29.92
CA TYR A 77 11.33 24.83 -31.10
C TYR A 77 12.42 23.83 -30.72
N ALA A 78 12.24 22.57 -31.09
CA ALA A 78 13.13 21.48 -30.68
C ALA A 78 14.55 21.60 -31.25
N ASP A 79 14.73 22.31 -32.37
CA ASP A 79 16.00 22.50 -33.09
C ASP A 79 16.87 23.65 -32.58
N THR A 80 16.24 24.68 -32.03
CA THR A 80 16.89 25.95 -31.66
C THR A 80 16.78 26.25 -30.18
N GLY A 81 15.87 25.59 -29.46
CA GLY A 81 15.57 25.93 -28.06
C GLY A 81 14.90 27.30 -27.91
N GLU A 82 14.50 27.94 -29.01
CA GLU A 82 13.82 29.24 -29.01
C GLU A 82 12.32 29.10 -28.75
N LYS A 83 11.74 30.10 -28.09
CA LYS A 83 10.31 30.15 -27.84
C LYS A 83 9.56 30.22 -29.16
N VAL A 84 8.54 29.39 -29.27
CA VAL A 84 7.64 29.41 -30.41
C VAL A 84 6.87 30.73 -30.44
N GLU A 85 6.63 31.28 -31.64
CA GLU A 85 5.91 32.54 -31.78
C GLU A 85 4.48 32.43 -31.21
N PRO A 86 3.99 33.46 -30.50
CA PRO A 86 2.69 33.42 -29.81
C PRO A 86 1.49 33.31 -30.76
N ASN A 87 1.69 33.58 -32.04
CA ASN A 87 0.71 33.47 -33.14
C ASN A 87 0.96 32.23 -34.02
N LEU A 88 1.62 31.20 -33.51
CA LEU A 88 1.72 29.92 -34.22
C LEU A 88 0.39 29.16 -34.14
N ALA A 89 -0.21 28.85 -35.28
CA ALA A 89 -1.31 27.92 -35.37
C ALA A 89 -0.79 26.48 -35.28
N ILE A 90 -1.29 25.72 -34.31
CA ILE A 90 -0.98 24.30 -34.11
C ILE A 90 -2.25 23.46 -34.17
N THR A 91 -2.17 22.27 -34.76
CA THR A 91 -3.30 21.34 -34.72
C THR A 91 -3.42 20.68 -33.34
N PRO A 92 -4.62 20.19 -32.95
CA PRO A 92 -4.78 19.45 -31.70
C PRO A 92 -3.84 18.23 -31.58
N GLU A 93 -3.56 17.56 -32.70
CA GLU A 93 -2.65 16.42 -32.77
C GLU A 93 -1.20 16.85 -32.50
N GLN A 94 -0.75 17.95 -33.11
CA GLN A 94 0.58 18.53 -32.85
C GLN A 94 0.73 18.99 -31.40
N ALA A 95 -0.33 19.57 -30.82
CA ALA A 95 -0.35 19.96 -29.41
C ALA A 95 -0.24 18.74 -28.48
N HIS A 96 -0.93 17.63 -28.82
CA HIS A 96 -0.89 16.38 -28.07
C HIS A 96 0.50 15.73 -28.12
N ASP A 97 1.13 15.68 -29.29
CA ASP A 97 2.46 15.10 -29.47
C ASP A 97 3.52 15.92 -28.72
N ALA A 98 3.46 17.25 -28.81
CA ALA A 98 4.36 18.14 -28.08
C ALA A 98 4.22 17.98 -26.55
N LEU A 99 2.98 17.84 -26.06
CA LEU A 99 2.73 17.58 -24.63
C LEU A 99 3.27 16.22 -24.20
N THR A 100 3.03 15.17 -25.00
CA THR A 100 3.49 13.81 -24.71
C THR A 100 5.02 13.74 -24.64
N GLN A 101 5.70 14.42 -25.56
CA GLN A 101 7.16 14.53 -25.58
C GLN A 101 7.68 15.30 -24.35
N SER A 102 7.05 16.42 -23.98
CA SER A 102 7.38 17.16 -22.76
C SER A 102 7.27 16.28 -21.50
N VAL A 103 6.19 15.52 -21.37
CA VAL A 103 5.94 14.67 -20.21
C VAL A 103 6.92 13.49 -20.14
N SER A 104 7.30 12.90 -21.28
CA SER A 104 8.25 11.79 -21.30
C SER A 104 9.67 12.24 -20.88
N PHE A 105 10.11 13.42 -21.32
CA PHE A 105 11.37 14.02 -20.86
C PHE A 105 11.34 14.39 -19.38
N GLU A 106 10.24 14.96 -18.88
CA GLU A 106 10.09 15.23 -17.44
C GLU A 106 10.17 13.94 -16.61
N ARG A 107 9.52 12.87 -17.07
CA ARG A 107 9.57 11.57 -16.40
C ARG A 107 10.98 10.99 -16.38
N ALA A 108 11.68 11.03 -17.52
CA ALA A 108 13.08 10.59 -17.60
C ALA A 108 14.00 11.41 -16.68
N GLY A 109 13.81 12.74 -16.61
CA GLY A 109 14.55 13.61 -15.69
C GLY A 109 14.27 13.33 -14.21
N ARG A 110 13.01 12.99 -13.85
CA ARG A 110 12.65 12.58 -12.48
C ARG A 110 13.25 11.24 -12.11
N GLU A 111 13.25 10.28 -13.03
CA GLU A 111 13.88 8.97 -12.81
C GLU A 111 15.40 9.12 -12.62
N LEU A 112 16.06 9.96 -13.42
CA LEU A 112 17.47 10.31 -13.24
C LEU A 112 17.75 10.98 -11.89
N LEU A 113 16.94 11.97 -11.49
CA LEU A 113 17.04 12.61 -10.16
C LEU A 113 16.85 11.61 -9.02
N GLY A 114 15.90 10.67 -9.15
CA GLY A 114 15.70 9.61 -8.16
C GLY A 114 16.90 8.68 -8.07
N ILE A 115 17.53 8.36 -9.20
CA ILE A 115 18.74 7.52 -9.25
C ILE A 115 19.94 8.26 -8.63
N GLU A 116 20.14 9.55 -8.93
CA GLU A 116 21.21 10.37 -8.34
C GLU A 116 21.04 10.55 -6.83
N GLN A 117 19.83 10.88 -6.37
CA GLN A 117 19.56 10.99 -4.93
C GLN A 117 19.78 9.65 -4.21
N THR A 118 19.37 8.54 -4.84
CA THR A 118 19.61 7.19 -4.29
C THR A 118 21.10 6.87 -4.27
N ARG A 119 21.85 7.26 -5.31
CA ARG A 119 23.30 7.10 -5.37
C ARG A 119 24.00 7.91 -4.28
N ASP A 120 23.64 9.18 -4.09
CA ASP A 120 24.20 10.05 -3.04
C ASP A 120 23.88 9.51 -1.64
N GLN A 121 22.69 8.96 -1.42
CA GLN A 121 22.32 8.32 -0.15
C GLN A 121 23.13 7.04 0.08
N ILE A 122 23.33 6.22 -0.95
CA ILE A 122 24.15 5.01 -0.87
C ILE A 122 25.61 5.39 -0.62
N ASP A 123 26.14 6.39 -1.29
CA ASP A 123 27.52 6.84 -1.14
C ASP A 123 27.74 7.48 0.24
N ARG A 124 26.78 8.25 0.76
CA ARG A 124 26.79 8.76 2.15
C ARG A 124 26.75 7.61 3.15
N ALA A 125 25.83 6.64 2.99
CA ALA A 125 25.74 5.48 3.89
C ALA A 125 26.99 4.59 3.85
N ARG A 126 27.64 4.47 2.68
CA ARG A 126 28.94 3.81 2.55
C ARG A 126 30.03 4.60 3.26
N ALA A 127 30.11 5.91 3.06
CA ALA A 127 31.10 6.77 3.72
C ALA A 127 30.96 6.73 5.25
N GLU A 128 29.73 6.77 5.76
CA GLU A 128 29.40 6.63 7.19
C GLU A 128 29.82 5.26 7.74
N LYS A 129 29.57 4.17 7.01
CA LYS A 129 29.99 2.82 7.44
C LYS A 129 31.49 2.58 7.31
N ILE A 130 32.15 3.21 6.34
CA ILE A 130 33.61 3.10 6.15
C ILE A 130 34.32 3.85 7.28
N ASN A 131 33.82 5.04 7.69
CA ASN A 131 34.36 5.86 8.79
C ASN A 131 35.90 5.97 8.80
N GLY A 132 36.49 6.07 7.61
CA GLY A 132 37.95 6.14 7.43
C GLY A 132 38.73 4.82 7.61
N ASP A 133 38.09 3.66 7.78
CA ASP A 133 38.77 2.37 7.84
C ASP A 133 39.17 1.87 6.43
N PRO A 134 40.48 1.76 6.12
CA PRO A 134 40.95 1.38 4.80
C PRO A 134 40.50 -0.02 4.35
N LYS A 135 40.31 -0.95 5.29
CA LYS A 135 39.93 -2.34 4.96
C LYS A 135 38.45 -2.46 4.61
N LEU A 136 37.61 -1.63 5.24
CA LEU A 136 36.19 -1.52 4.89
C LEU A 136 36.01 -0.76 3.57
N ALA A 137 36.82 0.26 3.31
CA ALA A 137 36.84 0.95 2.02
C ALA A 137 37.16 0.00 0.85
N GLU A 138 38.17 -0.86 1.01
CA GLU A 138 38.54 -1.88 0.03
C GLU A 138 37.42 -2.93 -0.15
N HIS A 139 36.78 -3.37 0.94
CA HIS A 139 35.65 -4.30 0.90
C HIS A 139 34.42 -3.74 0.14
N TYR A 140 34.19 -2.43 0.22
CA TYR A 140 33.09 -1.76 -0.50
C TYR A 140 33.51 -1.14 -1.85
N GLY A 141 34.77 -1.32 -2.26
CA GLY A 141 35.29 -0.84 -3.54
C GLY A 141 35.34 0.68 -3.68
N VAL A 142 35.54 1.41 -2.58
CA VAL A 142 35.61 2.89 -2.56
C VAL A 142 37.07 3.33 -2.41
N GLU A 143 37.57 4.09 -3.38
CA GLU A 143 38.88 4.75 -3.27
C GLU A 143 38.74 5.98 -2.36
N LEU A 144 39.46 5.99 -1.23
CA LEU A 144 39.50 7.13 -0.32
C LEU A 144 40.45 8.19 -0.88
N ASP A 145 39.90 9.27 -1.46
CA ASP A 145 40.68 10.48 -1.74
C ASP A 145 41.07 11.16 -0.42
N ALA A 146 42.35 11.10 -0.07
CA ALA A 146 42.89 11.57 1.21
C ALA A 146 42.72 13.10 1.46
N ASP A 147 42.31 13.88 0.46
CA ASP A 147 42.28 15.35 0.51
C ASP A 147 40.88 15.98 0.61
N LYS A 148 39.80 15.19 0.78
CA LYS A 148 38.42 15.71 0.95
C LYS A 148 37.70 15.19 2.20
N ALA A 149 38.44 14.90 3.28
CA ALA A 149 37.81 14.68 4.58
C ALA A 149 37.35 16.04 5.15
N PRO A 150 36.04 16.30 5.34
CA PRO A 150 35.61 17.44 6.13
C PRO A 150 36.09 17.23 7.57
N ALA A 151 36.64 18.28 8.17
CA ALA A 151 37.10 18.28 9.56
C ALA A 151 35.94 17.88 10.49
N PRO A 152 36.17 17.00 11.48
CA PRO A 152 35.12 16.58 12.39
C PRO A 152 34.79 17.74 13.34
N GLU A 153 33.68 18.43 13.08
CA GLU A 153 32.96 19.10 14.15
C GLU A 153 32.41 18.02 15.06
N VAL A 154 33.05 17.88 16.22
CA VAL A 154 32.65 16.97 17.29
C VAL A 154 31.36 17.51 17.90
N ALA A 155 30.23 17.21 17.28
CA ALA A 155 28.98 17.08 18.00
C ALA A 155 29.04 15.75 18.74
N ALA A 156 28.96 15.79 20.06
CA ALA A 156 28.91 14.59 20.88
C ALA A 156 27.63 13.80 20.56
N GLU A 157 27.74 12.81 19.69
CA GLU A 157 26.70 11.81 19.47
C GLU A 157 26.76 10.79 20.61
N GLU A 158 25.64 10.68 21.34
CA GLU A 158 25.40 9.58 22.26
C GLU A 158 25.41 8.25 21.48
N PRO A 159 25.89 7.15 22.09
CA PRO A 159 26.02 5.87 21.41
C PRO A 159 24.68 5.39 20.85
N TYR A 160 24.65 5.10 19.54
CA TYR A 160 23.54 4.45 18.85
C TYR A 160 23.21 3.13 19.56
N VAL A 161 22.04 3.07 20.21
CA VAL A 161 21.49 1.85 20.80
C VAL A 161 20.48 1.30 19.79
N GLU A 162 20.84 0.18 19.15
CA GLU A 162 19.92 -0.57 18.31
C GLU A 162 18.70 -0.98 19.16
N PRO A 163 17.48 -0.53 18.82
CA PRO A 163 16.32 -0.79 19.65
C PRO A 163 15.98 -2.29 19.63
N ALA A 164 15.65 -2.84 20.79
CA ALA A 164 15.15 -4.20 20.88
C ALA A 164 13.82 -4.35 20.12
N ASP A 165 13.59 -5.54 19.54
CA ASP A 165 12.43 -5.89 18.71
C ASP A 165 11.12 -5.23 19.17
N GLY A 166 10.61 -4.29 18.36
CA GLY A 166 9.31 -3.63 18.55
C GLY A 166 9.34 -2.28 19.28
N GLN A 167 10.50 -1.78 19.71
CA GLN A 167 10.63 -0.42 20.26
C GLN A 167 11.07 0.59 19.20
N LEU A 168 10.42 1.76 19.17
CA LEU A 168 10.83 2.88 18.33
C LEU A 168 12.17 3.42 18.83
N HIS A 169 13.04 3.84 17.91
CA HIS A 169 14.29 4.48 18.27
C HIS A 169 14.03 5.69 19.21
N PRO A 170 14.81 5.88 20.28
CA PRO A 170 14.53 6.90 21.31
C PRO A 170 14.42 8.33 20.74
N GLU A 171 15.16 8.62 19.67
CA GLU A 171 15.04 9.90 18.95
C GLU A 171 13.73 10.05 18.17
N VAL A 172 13.24 8.95 17.56
CA VAL A 172 11.94 8.93 16.87
C VAL A 172 10.81 9.08 17.88
N GLU A 173 10.93 8.45 19.05
CA GLU A 173 9.96 8.63 20.14
C GLU A 173 9.96 10.07 20.66
N LYS A 174 11.13 10.71 20.77
CA LYS A 174 11.26 12.12 21.13
C LYS A 174 10.69 13.06 20.06
N ALA A 175 10.92 12.76 18.78
CA ALA A 175 10.37 13.53 17.66
C ALA A 175 8.83 13.41 17.58
N LEU A 176 8.27 12.21 17.79
CA LEU A 176 6.82 11.97 17.82
C LEU A 176 6.11 12.62 19.02
N LYS A 177 6.84 13.03 20.07
CA LYS A 177 6.28 13.84 21.15
C LYS A 177 6.03 15.30 20.73
N HIS A 178 6.64 15.77 19.64
CA HIS A 178 6.45 17.13 19.15
C HIS A 178 5.18 17.24 18.27
N PRO A 179 4.21 18.12 18.60
CA PRO A 179 2.94 18.23 17.87
C PRO A 179 3.11 18.51 16.37
N GLN A 180 4.07 19.35 15.99
CA GLN A 180 4.34 19.70 14.60
C GLN A 180 4.85 18.51 13.77
N VAL A 181 5.63 17.61 14.38
CA VAL A 181 6.12 16.40 13.69
C VAL A 181 4.97 15.43 13.46
N ARG A 182 4.06 15.28 14.43
CA ARG A 182 2.85 14.46 14.27
C ARG A 182 1.93 15.03 13.18
N GLN A 183 1.76 16.35 13.13
CA GLN A 183 0.98 17.02 12.09
C GLN A 183 1.62 16.83 10.71
N ALA A 184 2.91 17.09 10.55
CA ALA A 184 3.61 16.89 9.29
C ALA A 184 3.52 15.44 8.79
N ILE A 185 3.69 14.46 9.69
CA ILE A 185 3.52 13.04 9.36
C ILE A 185 2.07 12.74 8.93
N ALA A 186 1.07 13.25 9.66
CA ALA A 186 -0.33 13.04 9.32
C ALA A 186 -0.72 13.68 7.98
N GLU A 187 -0.18 14.86 7.68
CA GLU A 187 -0.35 15.54 6.39
C GLU A 187 0.25 14.71 5.25
N GLU A 188 1.46 14.17 5.40
CA GLU A 188 2.08 13.32 4.39
C GLU A 188 1.30 12.02 4.17
N PHE A 189 0.78 11.37 5.22
CA PHE A 189 -0.11 10.22 5.07
C PHE A 189 -1.40 10.59 4.32
N THR A 190 -2.01 11.73 4.65
CA THR A 190 -3.21 12.21 3.97
C THR A 190 -2.94 12.46 2.48
N LYS A 191 -1.80 13.07 2.14
CA LYS A 191 -1.38 13.26 0.74
C LYS A 191 -1.17 11.93 0.03
N ALA A 192 -0.51 10.97 0.67
CA ALA A 192 -0.27 9.64 0.09
C ALA A 192 -1.58 8.88 -0.17
N GLU A 193 -2.55 8.96 0.75
CA GLU A 193 -3.89 8.41 0.56
C GLU A 193 -4.63 9.08 -0.59
N GLN A 194 -4.56 10.42 -0.67
CA GLN A 194 -5.15 11.17 -1.78
C GLN A 194 -4.54 10.79 -3.13
N VAL A 195 -3.22 10.60 -3.22
CA VAL A 195 -2.56 10.16 -4.45
C VAL A 195 -2.99 8.74 -4.83
N THR A 196 -3.06 7.82 -3.87
CA THR A 196 -3.50 6.44 -4.10
C THR A 196 -4.94 6.42 -4.63
N LYS A 197 -5.82 7.20 -4.01
CA LYS A 197 -7.22 7.31 -4.43
C LYS A 197 -7.35 8.00 -5.79
N ALA A 198 -6.62 9.08 -6.04
CA ALA A 198 -6.61 9.75 -7.33
C ALA A 198 -6.09 8.83 -8.45
N TYR A 199 -5.13 7.95 -8.15
CA TYR A 199 -4.66 6.94 -9.08
C TYR A 199 -5.74 5.91 -9.40
N SER A 200 -6.44 5.36 -8.39
CA SER A 200 -7.54 4.41 -8.64
C SER A 200 -8.69 5.04 -9.41
N ASP A 201 -9.08 6.26 -9.05
CA ASP A 201 -10.12 7.03 -9.73
C ASP A 201 -9.69 7.38 -11.16
N GLY A 202 -8.40 7.69 -11.36
CA GLY A 202 -7.80 7.96 -12.66
C GLY A 202 -7.82 6.74 -13.58
N LEU A 203 -7.53 5.54 -13.06
CA LEU A 203 -7.63 4.29 -13.83
C LEU A 203 -9.08 4.00 -14.24
N GLU A 204 -10.04 4.19 -13.34
CA GLU A 204 -11.46 3.95 -13.68
C GLU A 204 -11.97 4.98 -14.70
N ASN A 205 -11.63 6.26 -14.54
CA ASN A 205 -11.96 7.29 -15.52
C ASN A 205 -11.30 7.00 -16.87
N ALA A 206 -10.03 6.59 -16.89
CA ALA A 206 -9.34 6.20 -18.12
C ALA A 206 -10.06 5.03 -18.81
N ARG A 207 -10.51 4.03 -18.05
CA ARG A 207 -11.30 2.90 -18.57
C ARG A 207 -12.63 3.36 -19.19
N LEU A 208 -13.36 4.24 -18.50
CA LEU A 208 -14.61 4.79 -19.01
C LEU A 208 -14.40 5.63 -20.28
N HIS A 209 -13.35 6.46 -20.30
CA HIS A 209 -13.00 7.26 -21.46
C HIS A 209 -12.60 6.38 -22.66
N THR A 210 -11.77 5.34 -22.48
CA THR A 210 -11.40 4.47 -23.60
C THR A 210 -12.61 3.72 -24.16
N LEU A 211 -13.54 3.29 -23.31
CA LEU A 211 -14.79 2.68 -23.76
C LEU A 211 -15.71 3.67 -24.49
N ALA A 212 -15.80 4.92 -24.03
CA ALA A 212 -16.54 5.97 -24.72
C ALA A 212 -15.93 6.27 -26.10
N THR A 213 -14.60 6.41 -26.18
CA THR A 213 -13.88 6.61 -27.44
C THR A 213 -14.07 5.44 -28.41
N LEU A 214 -14.14 4.20 -27.90
CA LEU A 214 -14.45 3.04 -28.73
C LEU A 214 -15.82 3.18 -29.40
N GLY A 215 -16.82 3.68 -28.66
CA GLY A 215 -18.15 3.91 -29.20
C GLY A 215 -18.21 5.04 -30.22
N GLU A 216 -17.44 6.11 -30.03
CA GLU A 216 -17.35 7.22 -30.98
C GLU A 216 -16.65 6.82 -32.28
N VAL A 217 -15.57 6.04 -32.19
CA VAL A 217 -14.76 5.64 -33.35
C VAL A 217 -15.39 4.46 -34.09
N VAL A 218 -16.09 3.58 -33.38
CA VAL A 218 -16.72 2.39 -33.95
C VAL A 218 -18.18 2.26 -33.49
N PRO A 219 -19.08 3.09 -34.05
CA PRO A 219 -20.49 3.07 -33.66
C PRO A 219 -21.19 1.74 -33.98
N HIS A 220 -20.67 0.95 -34.93
CA HIS A 220 -21.17 -0.39 -35.25
C HIS A 220 -21.04 -1.39 -34.10
N LEU A 221 -20.14 -1.14 -33.14
CA LEU A 221 -19.96 -1.99 -31.96
C LEU A 221 -20.84 -1.56 -30.77
N LEU A 222 -21.38 -0.34 -30.76
CA LEU A 222 -22.18 0.20 -29.63
C LEU A 222 -23.51 -0.53 -29.38
N GLY A 223 -23.98 -1.34 -30.33
CA GLY A 223 -25.23 -2.10 -30.21
C GLY A 223 -25.05 -3.62 -30.12
N LEU A 224 -23.80 -4.10 -30.15
CA LEU A 224 -23.53 -5.54 -30.13
C LEU A 224 -23.30 -6.02 -28.70
N GLU A 225 -23.85 -7.19 -28.38
CA GLU A 225 -23.52 -7.86 -27.12
C GLU A 225 -22.03 -8.24 -27.09
N PRO A 226 -21.40 -8.34 -25.90
CA PRO A 226 -20.00 -8.73 -25.76
C PRO A 226 -19.63 -10.06 -26.45
N ALA A 227 -20.60 -10.98 -26.60
CA ALA A 227 -20.40 -12.24 -27.32
C ALA A 227 -20.32 -12.07 -28.86
N GLN A 228 -20.89 -10.99 -29.40
CA GLN A 228 -20.91 -10.68 -30.84
C GLN A 228 -19.80 -9.70 -31.23
N PHE A 229 -19.04 -9.20 -30.26
CA PHE A 229 -17.96 -8.23 -30.47
C PHE A 229 -16.86 -8.77 -31.41
N GLU A 230 -16.52 -10.05 -31.28
CA GLU A 230 -15.51 -10.70 -32.13
C GLU A 230 -15.97 -10.73 -33.60
N GLN A 231 -17.24 -11.08 -33.84
CA GLN A 231 -17.84 -11.07 -35.18
C GLN A 231 -17.99 -9.64 -35.74
N GLY A 232 -18.35 -8.67 -34.89
CA GLY A 232 -18.42 -7.27 -35.27
C GLY A 232 -17.06 -6.70 -35.67
N MET A 233 -16.00 -7.10 -34.97
CA MET A 233 -14.62 -6.73 -35.28
C MET A 233 -14.13 -7.38 -36.57
N GLU A 234 -14.49 -8.64 -36.84
CA GLU A 234 -14.15 -9.31 -38.09
C GLU A 234 -14.84 -8.64 -39.31
N LEU A 235 -16.11 -8.26 -39.16
CA LEU A 235 -16.82 -7.49 -40.17
C LEU A 235 -16.18 -6.10 -40.37
N LEU A 236 -15.79 -5.43 -39.28
CA LEU A 236 -15.11 -4.13 -39.34
C LEU A 236 -13.77 -4.22 -40.07
N ALA A 237 -13.01 -5.30 -39.88
CA ALA A 237 -11.75 -5.52 -40.60
C ALA A 237 -11.93 -5.61 -42.12
N GLN A 238 -13.10 -6.10 -42.58
CA GLN A 238 -13.42 -6.23 -44.01
C GLN A 238 -14.01 -4.94 -44.60
N VAL A 239 -14.83 -4.21 -43.83
CA VAL A 239 -15.56 -3.04 -44.30
C VAL A 239 -14.76 -1.74 -44.12
N ASP A 240 -14.07 -1.57 -42.99
CA ASP A 240 -13.29 -0.38 -42.65
C ASP A 240 -11.99 -0.75 -41.90
N PRO A 241 -10.92 -1.10 -42.64
CA PRO A 241 -9.64 -1.49 -42.04
C PRO A 241 -9.00 -0.39 -41.15
N PRO A 242 -9.04 0.91 -41.51
CA PRO A 242 -8.58 1.98 -40.61
C PRO A 242 -9.35 2.04 -39.27
N ALA A 243 -10.69 1.94 -39.29
CA ALA A 243 -11.48 1.91 -38.05
C ALA A 243 -11.16 0.67 -37.21
N PHE A 244 -10.94 -0.48 -37.83
CA PHE A 244 -10.50 -1.70 -37.16
C PHE A 244 -9.15 -1.52 -36.43
N GLN A 245 -8.15 -0.90 -37.08
CA GLN A 245 -6.86 -0.63 -36.42
C GLN A 245 -7.01 0.31 -35.22
N LYS A 246 -7.85 1.34 -35.33
CA LYS A 246 -8.14 2.24 -34.21
C LYS A 246 -8.83 1.48 -33.07
N ALA A 247 -9.83 0.65 -33.38
CA ALA A 247 -10.52 -0.19 -32.40
C ALA A 247 -9.56 -1.11 -31.65
N MET A 248 -8.68 -1.81 -32.37
CA MET A 248 -7.65 -2.66 -31.79
C MET A 248 -6.70 -1.87 -30.87
N SER A 249 -6.31 -0.65 -31.26
CA SER A 249 -5.46 0.20 -30.42
C SER A 249 -6.16 0.63 -29.12
N ILE A 250 -7.46 0.94 -29.18
CA ILE A 250 -8.26 1.33 -28.00
C ILE A 250 -8.47 0.12 -27.09
N LEU A 251 -8.75 -1.06 -27.65
CA LEU A 251 -8.87 -2.30 -26.88
C LEU A 251 -7.56 -2.70 -26.21
N ALA A 252 -6.42 -2.57 -26.90
CA ALA A 252 -5.11 -2.81 -26.30
C ALA A 252 -4.84 -1.89 -25.11
N ARG A 253 -5.14 -0.58 -25.24
CA ARG A 253 -5.04 0.39 -24.14
C ARG A 253 -6.01 0.08 -22.99
N THR A 254 -7.22 -0.35 -23.31
CA THR A 254 -8.20 -0.74 -22.28
C THR A 254 -7.71 -1.96 -21.51
N HIS A 255 -7.10 -2.94 -22.19
CA HIS A 255 -6.53 -4.11 -21.55
C HIS A 255 -5.39 -3.76 -20.60
N THR A 256 -4.49 -2.85 -20.98
CA THR A 256 -3.40 -2.40 -20.09
C THR A 256 -3.93 -1.68 -18.85
N ILE A 257 -4.97 -0.85 -18.98
CA ILE A 257 -5.63 -0.19 -17.85
C ILE A 257 -6.25 -1.22 -16.90
N VAL A 258 -6.97 -2.22 -17.43
CA VAL A 258 -7.57 -3.29 -16.63
C VAL A 258 -6.52 -4.10 -15.89
N GLN A 259 -5.40 -4.44 -16.55
CA GLN A 259 -4.28 -5.12 -15.90
C GLN A 259 -3.67 -4.26 -14.78
N ALA A 260 -3.45 -2.97 -15.01
CA ALA A 260 -2.94 -2.05 -13.99
C ALA A 260 -3.90 -1.92 -12.80
N GLN A 261 -5.21 -1.88 -13.05
CA GLN A 261 -6.24 -1.87 -12.00
C GLN A 261 -6.20 -3.17 -11.17
N GLN A 262 -6.04 -4.32 -11.81
CA GLN A 262 -5.95 -5.60 -11.11
C GLN A 262 -4.68 -5.70 -10.26
N GLN A 263 -3.54 -5.22 -10.78
CA GLN A 263 -2.29 -5.17 -10.02
C GLN A 263 -2.39 -4.24 -8.81
N ALA A 264 -2.98 -3.04 -8.98
CA ALA A 264 -3.20 -2.10 -7.89
C ALA A 264 -4.10 -2.70 -6.81
N ALA A 265 -5.18 -3.39 -7.19
CA ALA A 265 -6.06 -4.07 -6.24
C ALA A 265 -5.34 -5.18 -5.46
N GLN A 266 -4.46 -5.95 -6.11
CA GLN A 266 -3.66 -6.98 -5.43
C GLN A 266 -2.64 -6.38 -4.46
N GLN A 267 -2.00 -5.28 -4.83
CA GLN A 267 -1.08 -4.56 -3.93
C GLN A 267 -1.81 -3.98 -2.72
N GLN A 268 -2.98 -3.37 -2.93
CA GLN A 268 -3.79 -2.85 -1.84
C GLN A 268 -4.22 -3.96 -0.87
N ALA A 269 -4.70 -5.09 -1.40
CA ALA A 269 -5.09 -6.24 -0.58
C ALA A 269 -3.91 -6.84 0.21
N SER A 270 -2.68 -6.81 -0.34
CA SER A 270 -1.50 -7.31 0.38
C SER A 270 -1.06 -6.35 1.50
N ILE A 271 -1.12 -5.04 1.25
CA ILE A 271 -0.87 -4.00 2.26
C ILE A 271 -1.89 -4.12 3.41
N GLU A 272 -3.18 -4.25 3.09
CA GLU A 272 -4.24 -4.42 4.10
C GLU A 272 -4.03 -5.68 4.94
N ARG A 273 -3.65 -6.81 4.32
CA ARG A 273 -3.31 -8.03 5.06
C ARG A 273 -2.14 -7.83 6.00
N GLN A 274 -1.08 -7.17 5.53
CA GLN A 274 0.08 -6.86 6.39
C GLN A 274 -0.31 -5.95 7.55
N GLN A 275 -1.16 -4.94 7.33
CA GLN A 275 -1.65 -4.07 8.39
C GLN A 275 -2.50 -4.82 9.42
N ILE A 276 -3.38 -5.72 8.98
CA ILE A 276 -4.18 -6.57 9.88
C ILE A 276 -3.27 -7.50 10.68
N GLU A 277 -2.25 -8.08 10.05
CA GLU A 277 -1.29 -8.95 10.74
C GLU A 277 -0.43 -8.21 11.76
N THR A 278 0.05 -7.01 11.43
CA THR A 278 0.83 -6.18 12.36
C THR A 278 -0.03 -5.69 13.52
N TRP A 279 -1.26 -5.25 13.24
CA TRP A 279 -2.25 -4.91 14.26
C TRP A 279 -2.53 -6.11 15.18
N ALA A 280 -2.81 -7.28 14.61
CA ALA A 280 -3.07 -8.49 15.40
C ALA A 280 -1.88 -8.87 16.29
N LYS A 281 -0.63 -8.72 15.81
CA LYS A 281 0.57 -8.96 16.63
C LYS A 281 0.71 -7.97 17.78
N ALA A 282 0.46 -6.68 17.52
CA ALA A 282 0.49 -5.65 18.56
C ALA A 282 -0.57 -5.93 19.64
N GLU A 283 -1.71 -6.44 19.21
CA GLU A 283 -2.83 -6.76 20.07
C GLU A 283 -2.61 -8.05 20.88
N ASP A 284 -1.99 -9.07 20.28
CA ASP A 284 -1.50 -10.25 20.99
C ASP A 284 -0.43 -9.86 22.03
N ALA A 285 0.42 -8.86 21.75
CA ALA A 285 1.37 -8.33 22.72
C ALA A 285 0.67 -7.59 23.87
N ARG A 286 -0.37 -6.80 23.57
CA ARG A 286 -1.23 -6.16 24.59
C ARG A 286 -1.90 -7.20 25.48
N LEU A 287 -2.39 -8.30 24.92
CA LEU A 287 -2.96 -9.41 25.67
C LEU A 287 -1.97 -9.99 26.70
N LYS A 288 -0.71 -10.16 26.31
CA LYS A 288 0.37 -10.58 27.23
C LYS A 288 0.57 -9.58 28.36
N THR A 289 0.51 -8.27 28.10
CA THR A 289 0.61 -7.25 29.16
C THR A 289 -0.55 -7.31 30.16
N MET A 290 -1.72 -7.83 29.75
CA MET A 290 -2.84 -8.10 30.66
C MET A 290 -2.65 -9.39 31.50
N GLY A 291 -1.51 -10.06 31.37
CA GLY A 291 -1.20 -11.31 32.09
C GLY A 291 -1.89 -12.54 31.51
N ILE A 292 -2.40 -12.44 30.28
CA ILE A 292 -3.05 -13.54 29.58
C ILE A 292 -2.12 -14.03 28.48
N GLU A 293 -1.62 -15.25 28.62
CA GLU A 293 -0.88 -15.94 27.57
C GLU A 293 -1.77 -16.99 26.91
N ILE A 294 -1.95 -16.88 25.60
CA ILE A 294 -2.63 -17.91 24.82
C ILE A 294 -1.64 -19.03 24.54
N THR A 295 -1.66 -20.04 25.42
CA THR A 295 -0.98 -21.31 25.19
C THR A 295 -1.90 -22.26 24.41
N ASN A 296 -1.34 -23.34 23.87
CA ASN A 296 -2.14 -24.37 23.19
C ASN A 296 -3.26 -24.93 24.09
N GLN A 297 -3.02 -25.05 25.40
CA GLN A 297 -4.04 -25.49 26.36
C GLN A 297 -5.19 -24.50 26.48
N VAL A 298 -4.88 -23.20 26.58
CA VAL A 298 -5.91 -22.15 26.62
C VAL A 298 -6.71 -22.12 25.30
N ALA A 299 -6.03 -22.30 24.17
CA ALA A 299 -6.70 -22.38 22.87
C ALA A 299 -7.65 -23.59 22.77
N GLU A 300 -7.28 -24.74 23.34
CA GLU A 300 -8.15 -25.92 23.44
C GLU A 300 -9.36 -25.66 24.35
N GLU A 301 -9.16 -25.03 25.52
CA GLU A 301 -10.26 -24.66 26.41
C GLU A 301 -11.25 -23.68 25.75
N VAL A 302 -10.73 -22.71 24.99
CA VAL A 302 -11.55 -21.77 24.22
C VAL A 302 -12.32 -22.50 23.11
N ALA A 303 -11.69 -23.45 22.41
CA ALA A 303 -12.36 -24.25 21.39
C ALA A 303 -13.45 -25.15 21.99
N ASP A 304 -13.19 -25.77 23.16
CA ASP A 304 -14.17 -26.58 23.89
C ASP A 304 -15.35 -25.74 24.37
N TYR A 305 -15.09 -24.51 24.85
CA TYR A 305 -16.13 -23.57 25.23
C TYR A 305 -16.95 -23.14 24.01
N ALA A 306 -16.31 -22.77 22.90
CA ALA A 306 -16.99 -22.42 21.66
C ALA A 306 -17.87 -23.58 21.15
N LYS A 307 -17.36 -24.82 21.23
CA LYS A 307 -18.11 -26.03 20.87
C LYS A 307 -19.34 -26.23 21.75
N SER A 308 -19.26 -25.92 23.04
CA SER A 308 -20.43 -25.95 23.93
C SER A 308 -21.53 -24.95 23.53
N LEU A 309 -21.15 -23.88 22.82
CA LEU A 309 -22.05 -22.88 22.25
C LEU A 309 -22.49 -23.19 20.81
N GLY A 310 -22.07 -24.33 20.24
CA GLY A 310 -22.38 -24.74 18.87
C GLY A 310 -21.45 -24.18 17.79
N LEU A 311 -20.33 -23.55 18.17
CA LEU A 311 -19.30 -23.08 17.25
C LEU A 311 -18.16 -24.10 17.18
N ASP A 312 -17.93 -24.68 16.00
CA ASP A 312 -16.79 -25.56 15.79
C ASP A 312 -15.47 -24.78 15.67
N ARG A 313 -14.35 -25.44 15.94
CA ARG A 313 -13.01 -24.83 15.93
C ARG A 313 -12.68 -24.20 14.57
N GLU A 314 -13.05 -24.86 13.48
CA GLU A 314 -12.83 -24.36 12.13
C GLU A 314 -13.65 -23.10 11.84
N THR A 315 -14.92 -23.08 12.26
CA THR A 315 -15.80 -21.92 12.16
C THR A 315 -15.27 -20.74 12.97
N LEU A 316 -14.78 -21.00 14.20
CA LEU A 316 -14.17 -19.97 15.04
C LEU A 316 -12.90 -19.41 14.39
N GLY A 317 -12.03 -20.27 13.86
CA GLY A 317 -10.80 -19.86 13.15
C GLY A 317 -11.10 -19.01 11.93
N LYS A 318 -12.10 -19.41 11.12
CA LYS A 318 -12.57 -18.63 9.98
C LYS A 318 -13.15 -17.28 10.41
N ALA A 319 -13.98 -17.26 11.46
CA ALA A 319 -14.52 -16.02 12.00
C ALA A 319 -13.43 -15.06 12.48
N MET A 320 -12.34 -15.55 13.07
CA MET A 320 -11.20 -14.72 13.48
C MET A 320 -10.42 -14.14 12.28
N ILE A 321 -10.46 -14.78 11.11
CA ILE A 321 -9.87 -14.24 9.87
C ILE A 321 -10.82 -13.22 9.23
N ASP A 322 -12.11 -13.57 9.13
CA ASP A 322 -13.12 -12.75 8.46
C ASP A 322 -13.50 -11.50 9.29
N HIS A 323 -13.36 -11.58 10.62
CA HIS A 323 -13.69 -10.50 11.54
C HIS A 323 -12.48 -10.14 12.43
N PRO A 324 -11.64 -9.18 11.99
CA PRO A 324 -10.43 -8.77 12.71
C PRO A 324 -10.68 -8.40 14.17
N ILE A 325 -11.85 -7.82 14.49
CA ILE A 325 -12.23 -7.45 15.86
C ILE A 325 -12.18 -8.62 16.86
N LEU A 326 -12.40 -9.86 16.41
CA LEU A 326 -12.31 -11.04 17.27
C LEU A 326 -10.87 -11.34 17.71
N ARG A 327 -9.89 -10.78 17.02
CA ARG A 327 -8.47 -10.82 17.39
C ARG A 327 -8.07 -9.66 18.31
N SER A 328 -8.99 -8.78 18.70
CA SER A 328 -8.71 -7.76 19.72
C SER A 328 -8.41 -8.39 21.08
N ALA A 329 -7.53 -7.76 21.86
CA ALA A 329 -7.06 -8.28 23.14
C ALA A 329 -8.19 -8.33 24.14
N GLU A 330 -9.11 -7.34 24.12
CA GLU A 330 -10.26 -7.33 25.00
C GLU A 330 -11.20 -8.50 24.71
N VAL A 331 -11.46 -8.77 23.42
CA VAL A 331 -12.33 -9.88 23.02
C VAL A 331 -11.65 -11.22 23.29
N GLN A 332 -10.38 -11.37 22.94
CA GLN A 332 -9.60 -12.57 23.24
C GLN A 332 -9.52 -12.83 24.76
N ALA A 333 -9.28 -11.80 25.59
CA ALA A 333 -9.26 -11.89 27.04
C ALA A 333 -10.62 -12.33 27.60
N MET A 334 -11.72 -11.80 27.05
CA MET A 334 -13.08 -12.21 27.39
C MET A 334 -13.30 -13.69 27.02
N MET A 335 -12.90 -14.13 25.83
CA MET A 335 -13.02 -15.53 25.41
C MET A 335 -12.25 -16.47 26.35
N VAL A 336 -11.00 -16.12 26.68
CA VAL A 336 -10.16 -16.92 27.60
C VAL A 336 -10.79 -16.95 29.00
N THR A 337 -11.27 -15.83 29.51
CA THR A 337 -11.90 -15.77 30.83
C THR A 337 -13.19 -16.59 30.89
N ALA A 338 -14.00 -16.54 29.83
CA ALA A 338 -15.21 -17.34 29.70
C ALA A 338 -14.88 -18.83 29.62
N ALA A 339 -13.87 -19.21 28.83
CA ALA A 339 -13.40 -20.59 28.69
C ALA A 339 -12.89 -21.15 30.02
N LYS A 340 -12.03 -20.42 30.72
CA LYS A 340 -11.54 -20.80 32.07
C LYS A 340 -12.70 -20.94 33.07
N SER A 341 -13.66 -20.02 33.04
CA SER A 341 -14.84 -20.08 33.90
C SER A 341 -15.71 -21.29 33.62
N HIS A 342 -15.88 -21.65 32.34
CA HIS A 342 -16.59 -22.85 31.91
C HIS A 342 -15.83 -24.12 32.33
N ALA A 343 -14.51 -24.16 32.13
CA ALA A 343 -13.66 -25.26 32.55
C ALA A 343 -13.72 -25.48 34.07
N MET A 344 -13.70 -24.41 34.87
CA MET A 344 -13.87 -24.49 36.33
C MET A 344 -15.25 -25.03 36.73
N LYS A 345 -16.32 -24.64 36.03
CA LYS A 345 -17.67 -25.16 36.28
C LYS A 345 -17.82 -26.63 35.88
N LYS A 346 -17.13 -27.07 34.83
CA LYS A 346 -17.13 -28.45 34.34
C LYS A 346 -16.21 -29.37 35.16
N ALA A 347 -15.18 -28.82 35.79
CA ALA A 347 -14.25 -29.58 36.62
C ALA A 347 -15.03 -30.26 37.76
N PRO A 348 -14.90 -31.59 37.95
CA PRO A 348 -15.50 -32.26 39.09
C PRO A 348 -14.90 -31.62 40.35
N ALA A 349 -15.73 -31.33 41.37
CA ALA A 349 -15.35 -30.63 42.59
C ALA A 349 -14.11 -31.26 43.27
N LYS A 350 -12.92 -30.89 42.83
CA LYS A 350 -11.64 -31.43 43.29
C LYS A 350 -11.21 -30.66 44.52
N ALA A 351 -11.78 -31.04 45.65
CA ALA A 351 -11.06 -31.27 46.88
C ALA A 351 -12.05 -31.88 47.87
N ILE A 352 -12.11 -33.21 47.93
CA ILE A 352 -12.44 -33.84 49.21
C ILE A 352 -11.29 -33.40 50.12
N PRO A 353 -11.51 -32.51 51.10
CA PRO A 353 -10.44 -32.09 51.98
C PRO A 353 -9.86 -33.35 52.60
N ARG A 354 -8.53 -33.54 52.51
CA ARG A 354 -7.87 -34.61 53.26
C ARG A 354 -8.33 -34.45 54.70
N PRO A 355 -8.92 -35.48 55.34
CA PRO A 355 -9.45 -35.33 56.68
C PRO A 355 -8.34 -34.81 57.57
N VAL A 356 -8.51 -33.58 58.07
CA VAL A 356 -7.52 -32.93 58.92
C VAL A 356 -7.35 -33.83 60.14
N PRO A 357 -6.13 -34.28 60.47
CA PRO A 357 -5.93 -35.10 61.64
C PRO A 357 -6.43 -34.33 62.86
N SER A 358 -7.27 -34.96 63.67
CA SER A 358 -7.84 -34.31 64.85
C SER A 358 -6.71 -33.80 65.74
N VAL A 359 -6.67 -32.48 65.96
CA VAL A 359 -5.65 -31.81 66.77
C VAL A 359 -5.69 -32.39 68.18
N GLN A 360 -4.58 -32.99 68.62
CA GLN A 360 -4.43 -33.49 69.99
C GLN A 360 -4.33 -32.29 70.95
N ARG A 361 -5.17 -32.29 71.99
CA ARG A 361 -5.00 -31.37 73.12
C ARG A 361 -3.81 -31.86 73.96
N PRO A 362 -2.87 -30.97 74.36
CA PRO A 362 -1.80 -31.35 75.28
C PRO A 362 -2.37 -31.97 76.55
N GLY A 363 -1.86 -33.14 76.96
CA GLY A 363 -2.19 -33.77 78.25
C GLY A 363 -3.19 -34.94 78.23
N VAL A 364 -3.71 -35.37 77.06
CA VAL A 364 -4.59 -36.56 76.97
C VAL A 364 -3.91 -37.65 76.14
N ALA A 365 -3.44 -38.71 76.80
CA ALA A 365 -2.92 -39.89 76.10
C ALA A 365 -4.08 -40.60 75.37
N ARG A 366 -3.98 -40.76 74.05
CA ARG A 366 -4.97 -41.54 73.28
C ARG A 366 -4.91 -43.00 73.71
N THR A 367 -6.08 -43.58 73.95
CA THR A 367 -6.21 -45.03 74.04
C THR A 367 -6.10 -45.63 72.64
N ALA A 368 -5.63 -46.88 72.51
CA ALA A 368 -5.48 -47.52 71.20
C ALA A 368 -6.80 -47.54 70.41
N GLY A 369 -7.95 -47.69 71.09
CA GLY A 369 -9.27 -47.70 70.48
C GLY A 369 -9.72 -46.37 69.84
N ASP A 370 -9.14 -45.23 70.25
CA ASP A 370 -9.47 -43.93 69.65
C ASP A 370 -8.84 -43.75 68.26
N ARG A 371 -7.69 -44.40 68.00
CA ARG A 371 -7.04 -44.36 66.69
C ARG A 371 -7.88 -45.12 65.67
N ASP A 372 -8.27 -46.35 66.01
CA ASP A 372 -9.07 -47.23 65.15
C ASP A 372 -10.43 -46.61 64.81
N MET A 373 -11.06 -45.93 65.77
CA MET A 373 -12.33 -45.25 65.53
C MET A 373 -12.17 -44.06 64.56
N SER A 374 -11.09 -43.28 64.68
CA SER A 374 -10.82 -42.16 63.78
C SER A 374 -10.53 -42.64 62.34
N GLU A 375 -9.87 -43.78 62.20
CA GLU A 375 -9.58 -44.39 60.90
C GLU A 375 -10.84 -44.92 60.21
N ILE A 376 -11.74 -45.58 60.94
CA ILE A 376 -13.03 -46.04 60.41
C ILE A 376 -13.90 -44.85 59.95
N VAL A 377 -13.89 -43.74 60.69
CA VAL A 377 -14.62 -42.53 60.29
C VAL A 377 -14.05 -41.93 59.00
N ALA A 378 -12.72 -41.88 58.87
CA ALA A 378 -12.06 -41.41 57.65
C ALA A 378 -12.34 -42.32 56.44
N LEU A 379 -12.28 -43.65 56.61
CA LEU A 379 -12.61 -44.63 55.58
C LEU A 379 -14.10 -44.54 55.16
N ARG A 380 -15.01 -44.31 56.11
CA ARG A 380 -16.44 -44.11 55.82
C ARG A 380 -16.67 -42.86 54.97
N GLN A 381 -16.00 -41.75 55.30
CA GLN A 381 -16.09 -40.52 54.53
C GLN A 381 -15.55 -40.70 53.11
N ARG A 382 -14.40 -41.40 52.94
CA ARG A 382 -13.86 -41.71 51.62
C ARG A 382 -14.81 -42.57 50.79
N ALA A 383 -15.27 -43.70 51.34
CA ALA A 383 -16.19 -44.60 50.63
C ALA A 383 -17.50 -43.92 50.21
N THR A 384 -18.01 -42.98 51.02
CA THR A 384 -19.24 -42.22 50.68
C THR A 384 -18.97 -41.15 49.61
N ALA A 385 -17.77 -40.59 49.56
CA ALA A 385 -17.41 -39.52 48.63
C ALA A 385 -16.91 -40.04 47.27
N THR A 386 -16.19 -41.16 47.23
CA THR A 386 -15.62 -41.74 46.00
C THR A 386 -16.58 -42.75 45.35
N GLY A 387 -17.38 -43.46 46.16
CA GLY A 387 -18.22 -44.56 45.67
C GLY A 387 -17.42 -45.76 45.12
N ASP A 388 -16.10 -45.78 45.35
CA ASP A 388 -15.20 -46.78 44.80
C ASP A 388 -15.27 -48.11 45.56
N ALA A 389 -15.26 -49.22 44.83
CA ALA A 389 -15.42 -50.57 45.38
C ALA A 389 -14.27 -50.95 46.32
N GLU A 390 -13.05 -50.46 46.05
CA GLU A 390 -11.87 -50.73 46.87
C GLU A 390 -11.95 -50.01 48.24
N ASP A 391 -12.42 -48.77 48.25
CA ASP A 391 -12.62 -48.00 49.48
C ASP A 391 -13.75 -48.58 50.36
N VAL A 392 -14.83 -49.07 49.74
CA VAL A 392 -15.90 -49.78 50.44
C VAL A 392 -15.39 -51.09 51.04
N PHE A 393 -14.53 -51.82 50.33
CA PHE A 393 -13.91 -53.04 50.84
C PHE A 393 -12.98 -52.77 52.03
N LYS A 394 -12.14 -51.74 51.97
CA LYS A 394 -11.27 -51.30 53.08
C LYS A 394 -12.07 -50.90 54.32
N LEU A 395 -13.20 -50.21 54.14
CA LEU A 395 -14.10 -49.90 55.25
C LEU A 395 -14.70 -51.17 55.88
N TYR A 396 -15.10 -52.14 55.06
CA TYR A 396 -15.67 -53.40 55.52
C TYR A 396 -14.67 -54.24 56.32
N THR A 397 -13.42 -54.38 55.83
CA THR A 397 -12.36 -55.11 56.53
C THR A 397 -11.98 -54.42 57.85
N ALA A 398 -11.87 -53.09 57.87
CA ALA A 398 -11.60 -52.32 59.09
C ALA A 398 -12.70 -52.46 60.15
N ARG A 399 -13.98 -52.54 59.74
CA ARG A 399 -15.09 -52.83 60.66
C ARG A 399 -15.08 -54.26 61.18
N LYS A 400 -14.69 -55.22 60.35
CA LYS A 400 -14.62 -56.63 60.71
C LYS A 400 -13.51 -56.89 61.73
N ALA A 401 -12.35 -56.23 61.59
CA ALA A 401 -11.21 -56.38 62.50
C ALA A 401 -11.48 -55.90 63.95
N ARG A 402 -12.58 -55.16 64.17
CA ARG A 402 -13.00 -54.64 65.48
C ARG A 402 -14.04 -55.53 66.19
N ARG A 403 -14.71 -56.41 65.45
CA ARG A 403 -15.54 -57.47 66.05
C ARG A 403 -14.65 -58.61 66.48
#